data_AF-G5SJG8-F1
#
_entry.id   AF-G5SJG8-F1
#
_cell.length_a   1.000
_cell.length_b   1.000
_cell.length_c   1.000
_cell.angle_alpha   90.00
_cell.angle_beta   90.00
_cell.angle_gamma   90.00
#
_symmetry.space_group_name_H-M   'P 1'
#
loop_
_entity.id
_entity.type
_entity.pdbx_description
1 polymer ?
#
loop_
_entity_poly.entity_id
_entity_poly.type
_entity_poly.pdbx_seq_one_letter_code
_entity_poly.pdbx_strand_id
1 'polypeptide(L)' 'MALDAGTGSVRAVIFDLQGKQIAVGQAEWQHLAVPDVPGSMEFDLAKNWQLACQR' A
#
# COMPACT_ATOMS: atom_id res chain seq x y z
N MET A 1 -2.81 -2.78 15.63
CA MET A 1 -2.44 -2.91 14.20
C MET A 1 -2.39 -1.52 13.60
N ALA A 2 -1.46 -1.27 12.68
CA ALA A 2 -1.40 -0.06 11.87
C ALA A 2 -1.37 -0.43 10.38
N LEU A 3 -2.06 0.37 9.56
CA LEU A 3 -1.98 0.34 8.11
C LEU A 3 -1.35 1.64 7.64
N ASP A 4 -0.31 1.53 6.82
CA ASP A 4 0.46 2.65 6.27
C ASP A 4 0.43 2.54 4.74
N ALA A 5 -0.35 3.40 4.11
CA ALA A 5 -0.50 3.48 2.66
C ALA A 5 0.40 4.60 2.13
N GLY A 6 1.60 4.21 1.69
CA GLY A 6 2.54 5.09 1.02
C GLY A 6 2.20 5.28 -0.44
N THR A 7 2.97 6.14 -1.12
CA THR A 7 2.72 6.46 -2.54
C THR A 7 2.78 5.21 -3.44
N GLY A 8 3.79 4.35 -3.26
CA GLY A 8 3.99 3.15 -4.08
C GLY A 8 3.74 1.81 -3.38
N SER A 9 3.23 1.82 -2.14
CA SER A 9 3.09 0.60 -1.35
C SER A 9 2.08 0.74 -0.22
N VAL A 10 1.63 -0.40 0.29
CA VAL A 10 0.89 -0.52 1.54
C VAL A 10 1.61 -1.46 2.48
N ARG A 11 1.63 -1.10 3.76
CA ARG A 11 2.23 -1.90 4.83
C ARG A 11 1.25 -2.09 5.98
N ALA A 12 1.15 -3.31 6.46
CA ALA A 12 0.40 -3.69 7.66
C ALA A 12 1.38 -4.08 8.77
N VAL A 13 1.22 -3.49 9.95
CA VAL A 13 2.07 -3.77 11.12
C VAL A 13 1.21 -4.24 12.28
N ILE A 14 1.53 -5.41 12.83
CA ILE A 14 0.88 -5.94 14.03
C ILE A 14 1.75 -5.63 15.25
N PHE A 15 1.12 -5.16 16.32
CA PHE A 15 1.75 -4.87 17.60
C PHE A 15 1.13 -5.72 18.70
N ASP A 16 1.91 -6.08 19.70
CA ASP A 16 1.39 -6.60 20.97
C ASP A 16 0.78 -5.48 21.84
N LEU A 17 0.27 -5.85 23.01
CA LEU A 17 -0.37 -4.91 23.95
C LEU A 17 0.63 -3.93 24.59
N GLN A 18 1.93 -4.21 24.52
CA GLN A 18 2.99 -3.32 24.99
C GLN A 18 3.48 -2.37 23.89
N GLY A 19 2.89 -2.45 22.69
CA GLY A 19 3.25 -1.61 21.55
C GLY A 19 4.50 -2.10 20.80
N LYS A 20 4.99 -3.32 21.07
CA LYS A 20 6.10 -3.90 20.30
C LYS A 20 5.57 -4.48 18.99
N GLN A 21 6.25 -4.19 17.89
CA GLN A 21 5.96 -4.82 16.60
C GLN A 21 6.25 -6.33 16.66
N ILE A 22 5.27 -7.14 16.26
CA ILE A 22 5.35 -8.60 16.25
C ILE A 22 5.20 -9.22 14.86
N ALA A 23 4.65 -8.50 13.89
CA ALA A 23 4.60 -8.93 12.49
C ALA A 23 4.49 -7.73 11.53
N VAL A 24 4.90 -7.93 10.28
CA VAL A 24 4.79 -6.96 9.19
C VAL A 24 4.46 -7.67 7.87
N GLY A 25 3.57 -7.07 7.08
CA GLY A 25 3.30 -7.43 5.69
C GLY A 25 3.35 -6.18 4.82
N GLN A 26 3.83 -6.31 3.58
CA GLN A 26 3.94 -5.20 2.64
C GLN A 26 3.63 -5.67 1.23
N ALA A 27 2.93 -4.83 0.47
CA ALA A 27 2.73 -5.00 -0.96
C ALA A 27 3.08 -3.69 -1.68
N GLU A 28 3.73 -3.81 -2.83
CA GLU A 28 4.04 -2.69 -3.72
C GLU A 28 3.06 -2.63 -4.87
N TRP A 29 2.79 -1.43 -5.36
CA TRP A 29 2.02 -1.20 -6.58
C TRP A 29 2.76 -0.23 -7.49
N GLN A 30 2.39 -0.27 -8.77
CA GLN A 30 2.92 0.65 -9.77
C GLN A 30 1.92 1.78 -10.01
N HIS A 31 2.43 2.99 -10.20
CA HIS A 31 1.64 4.10 -10.74
C HIS A 31 1.45 3.91 -12.23
N LEU A 32 0.21 4.10 -12.67
CA LEU A 32 -0.12 4.07 -14.09
C LEU A 32 0.07 5.47 -14.66
N ALA A 33 0.68 5.57 -15.85
CA ALA A 33 0.71 6.82 -16.58
C ALA A 33 -0.62 7.02 -17.30
N VAL A 34 -1.12 8.25 -17.28
CA VAL A 34 -2.26 8.66 -18.10
C VAL A 34 -1.75 8.94 -19.53
N PRO A 35 -2.36 8.34 -20.57
CA PRO A 35 -1.99 8.61 -21.96
C PRO A 35 -1.97 10.12 -22.25
N ASP A 36 -0.97 10.56 -23.00
CA ASP A 36 -0.79 11.95 -23.45
C ASP A 36 -0.60 13.00 -22.33
N VAL A 37 -0.35 12.58 -21.08
CA VAL A 37 -0.01 13.49 -19.97
C VAL A 37 1.38 13.16 -19.41
N PRO A 38 2.45 13.83 -19.89
CA PRO A 38 3.82 13.59 -19.43
C PRO A 38 3.96 13.78 -17.92
N GLY A 39 4.55 12.80 -17.23
CA GLY A 39 4.79 12.84 -15.78
C GLY A 39 3.55 12.58 -14.91
N SER A 40 2.42 12.17 -15.50
CA SER A 40 1.25 11.75 -14.75
C SER A 40 1.51 10.47 -13.94
N MET A 41 0.82 10.35 -12.80
CA MET A 41 0.82 9.18 -11.93
C MET A 41 -0.59 8.96 -11.39
N GLU A 42 -1.32 8.05 -12.02
CA GLU A 42 -2.65 7.65 -11.59
C GLU A 42 -2.58 6.62 -10.46
N PHE A 43 -3.59 6.66 -9.58
CA PHE A 43 -3.79 5.70 -8.51
C PHE A 43 -4.98 4.79 -8.83
N ASP A 44 -4.70 3.55 -9.22
CA ASP A 44 -5.73 2.52 -9.45
C ASP A 44 -6.29 2.02 -8.12
N LEU A 45 -7.31 2.72 -7.60
CA LEU A 45 -7.93 2.42 -6.32
C LEU A 45 -8.47 0.99 -6.25
N ALA A 46 -9.10 0.50 -7.33
CA ALA A 46 -9.73 -0.82 -7.34
C ALA A 46 -8.68 -1.93 -7.19
N LYS A 47 -7.60 -1.86 -7.98
CA LYS A 47 -6.51 -2.84 -7.91
C LYS A 47 -5.71 -2.72 -6.61
N ASN A 48 -5.37 -1.49 -6.21
CA ASN A 48 -4.51 -1.26 -5.05
C ASN A 48 -5.22 -1.60 -3.74
N TRP A 49 -6.54 -1.42 -3.67
CA TRP A 49 -7.32 -1.90 -2.52
C TRP A 49 -7.27 -3.42 -2.38
N GLN A 50 -7.34 -4.17 -3.48
CA GLN A 50 -7.20 -5.62 -3.43
C GLN A 50 -5.82 -6.05 -2.91
N LEU A 51 -4.75 -5.36 -3.30
CA LEU A 51 -3.40 -5.61 -2.78
C LEU A 51 -3.34 -5.40 -1.26
N ALA A 52 -4.01 -4.37 -0.74
CA ALA A 52 -4.07 -4.11 0.71
C ALA A 52 -4.85 -5.19 1.49
N CYS A 53 -5.77 -5.90 0.85
CA CYS A 53 -6.52 -7.01 1.45
C CYS A 53 -5.84 -8.38 1.28
N GLN A 54 -4.77 -8.47 0.51
CA GLN A 54 -4.05 -9.73 0.27
C GLN A 54 -3.15 -10.10 1.46
N ARG A 55 -2.84 -11.40 1.56
CA ARG A 55 -2.16 -12.04 2.70
C ARG A 55 -0.65 -11.96 2.61
#